data_AF-A0A2W5N6X3-F1
#
_entry.id   AF-A0A2W5N6X3-F1
#
_cell.length_a   1.000
_cell.length_b   1.000
_cell.length_c   1.000
_cell.angle_alpha   90.00
_cell.angle_beta   90.00
_cell.angle_gamma   90.00
#
_symmetry.space_group_name_H-M   'P 1'
#
loop_
_entity.id
_entity.type
_entity.pdbx_description
1 polymer ?
#
loop_
_entity_poly.entity_id
_entity_poly.type
_entity_poly.pdbx_seq_one_letter_code
_entity_poly.pdbx_strand_id
1 'polypeptide(L)' 'MPPRPLPRAALADLRLRIADLERGRAAARPTLPFGLRAIDAALPGGGLALGALHEIGGGGDGALDGA' A
#
# COMPACT_ATOMS: atom_id res chain seq x y z
N MET A 1 7.66 -3.55 28.85
CA MET A 1 6.24 -3.65 29.31
C MET A 1 5.37 -3.75 28.06
N PRO A 2 4.62 -4.83 27.83
CA PRO A 2 3.80 -4.93 26.62
C PRO A 2 2.67 -3.88 26.65
N PRO A 3 2.25 -3.35 25.48
CA PRO A 3 1.18 -2.38 25.42
C PRO A 3 -0.11 -2.99 25.96
N ARG A 4 -0.81 -2.25 26.82
CA ARG A 4 -2.09 -2.68 27.38
C ARG A 4 -3.09 -2.87 26.23
N PRO A 5 -3.80 -4.01 26.13
CA PRO A 5 -4.73 -4.25 25.04
C PRO A 5 -5.83 -3.18 25.04
N LEU A 6 -6.03 -2.55 23.88
CA LEU A 6 -7.10 -1.58 23.71
C LEU A 6 -8.45 -2.31 23.73
N PRO A 7 -9.51 -1.68 24.30
CA PRO A 7 -10.86 -2.21 24.20
C PRO A 7 -11.22 -2.49 22.73
N ARG A 8 -11.83 -3.64 22.45
CA ARG A 8 -12.11 -4.11 21.07
C ARG A 8 -12.89 -3.09 20.24
N ALA A 9 -13.77 -2.30 20.87
CA ALA A 9 -14.51 -1.21 20.25
C ALA A 9 -13.59 -0.06 19.80
N ALA A 10 -12.61 0.34 20.62
CA ALA A 10 -11.65 1.39 20.26
C ALA A 10 -10.74 0.95 19.10
N LEU A 11 -10.35 -0.33 19.05
CA LEU A 11 -9.61 -0.89 17.91
C LEU A 11 -10.44 -0.92 16.62
N ALA A 12 -11.74 -1.23 16.72
CA ALA A 12 -12.63 -1.21 15.56
C ALA A 12 -12.83 0.22 15.02
N ASP A 13 -13.05 1.19 15.92
CA ASP A 13 -13.21 2.60 15.56
C ASP A 13 -11.94 3.17 14.92
N LEU A 14 -10.76 2.82 15.46
CA LEU A 14 -9.48 3.22 14.87
C LEU A 14 -9.30 2.65 13.46
N ARG A 15 -9.64 1.37 13.24
CA ARG A 15 -9.57 0.75 11.90
C ARG A 15 -10.49 1.42 10.89
N LEU A 16 -11.70 1.81 11.31
CA LEU A 16 -12.63 2.54 10.46
C LEU A 16 -12.08 3.92 10.08
N ARG A 17 -11.53 4.67 11.04
CA ARG A 17 -10.91 5.97 10.78
C ARG A 17 -9.72 5.88 9.83
N ILE A 18 -8.88 4.86 10.00
CA ILE A 18 -7.76 4.59 9.08
C ILE A 18 -8.29 4.29 7.68
N ALA A 19 -9.28 3.39 7.57
CA ALA A 19 -9.87 3.05 6.28
C ALA A 19 -10.47 4.27 5.56
N ASP A 20 -11.09 5.20 6.30
CA ASP A 20 -11.64 6.43 5.72
C ASP A 20 -10.56 7.43 5.27
N LEU A 21 -9.47 7.55 6.03
CA LEU A 21 -8.28 8.33 5.62
C LEU A 21 -7.61 7.73 4.38
N GLU A 22 -7.58 6.41 4.28
CA GLU A 22 -7.05 5.69 3.12
C GLU A 22 -7.99 5.79 1.91
N ARG A 23 -9.31 5.86 2.12
CA ARG A 23 -10.33 5.93 1.07
C ARG A 23 -10.17 7.15 0.14
N GLY A 24 -9.71 8.29 0.68
CA GLY A 24 -9.40 9.49 -0.12
C GLY A 24 -8.16 9.35 -1.01
N ARG A 25 -7.24 8.45 -0.64
CA ARG A 25 -6.05 8.09 -1.43
C ARG A 25 -6.33 6.95 -2.41
N ALA A 26 -7.33 6.12 -2.09
CA ALA A 26 -7.70 4.87 -2.75
C ALA A 26 -9.01 4.95 -3.55
N ALA A 27 -9.35 6.10 -4.14
CA ALA A 27 -10.28 6.07 -5.28
C ALA A 27 -9.72 5.05 -6.28
N ALA A 28 -10.54 4.07 -6.71
CA ALA A 28 -10.11 2.99 -7.58
C ALA A 28 -9.51 3.56 -8.87
N ARG A 29 -8.19 3.70 -8.89
CA ARG A 29 -7.44 4.26 -10.01
C ARG A 29 -7.26 3.15 -11.03
N PRO A 30 -7.45 3.43 -12.34
CA PRO A 30 -7.06 2.47 -13.36
C PRO A 30 -5.58 2.14 -13.20
N THR A 31 -5.20 0.89 -13.42
CA THR A 31 -3.81 0.41 -13.30
C THR A 31 -3.17 0.21 -14.68
N LEU A 32 -1.87 0.45 -14.78
CA LEU A 32 -1.05 0.16 -15.96
C LEU A 32 -0.29 -1.16 -15.74
N PRO A 33 -0.59 -2.24 -16.49
CA PRO A 33 0.13 -3.50 -16.37
C PRO A 33 1.53 -3.43 -16.99
N PHE A 34 2.45 -4.24 -16.48
CA PHE A 34 3.77 -4.46 -17.08
C PHE A 34 3.72 -5.42 -18.27
N GLY A 35 2.65 -6.22 -18.40
CA GLY A 35 2.52 -7.27 -19.41
C GLY A 35 3.32 -8.54 -19.05
N LEU A 36 3.88 -8.57 -17.84
CA LEU A 36 4.62 -9.70 -17.31
C LEU A 36 3.81 -10.30 -16.17
N ARG A 37 3.21 -11.47 -16.41
CA ARG A 37 2.33 -12.15 -15.45
C ARG A 37 2.92 -12.26 -14.04
N ALA A 38 4.23 -12.54 -13.93
CA ALA A 38 4.90 -12.66 -12.65
C ALA A 38 4.89 -11.35 -11.84
N ILE A 39 5.00 -10.20 -12.52
CA ILE A 39 4.99 -8.87 -11.89
C ILE A 39 3.54 -8.43 -11.64
N ASP A 40 2.67 -8.54 -12.64
CA ASP A 40 1.29 -8.08 -12.55
C ASP A 40 0.51 -8.84 -11.45
N ALA A 41 0.80 -10.14 -11.27
CA ALA A 41 0.17 -10.92 -10.19
C ALA A 41 0.68 -10.56 -8.79
N ALA A 42 1.87 -9.95 -8.68
CA ALA A 42 2.45 -9.53 -7.40
C ALA A 42 1.97 -8.14 -6.97
N LEU A 43 1.52 -7.29 -7.90
CA LEU A 43 1.10 -5.92 -7.63
C LEU A 43 -0.40 -5.83 -7.32
N PRO A 44 -0.81 -5.13 -6.24
CA PRO A 44 -2.22 -4.86 -5.98
C PRO A 44 -2.91 -4.19 -7.17
N GLY A 45 -4.03 -4.76 -7.62
CA GLY A 45 -4.78 -4.24 -8.77
C GLY A 45 -4.14 -4.53 -10.13
N GLY A 46 -3.09 -5.34 -10.20
CA GLY A 46 -2.55 -5.85 -11.47
C GLY A 46 -1.61 -4.90 -12.21
N GLY A 47 -1.04 -3.89 -11.55
CA GLY A 47 -0.13 -2.93 -12.19
C GLY A 47 0.08 -1.65 -11.38
N LEU A 48 0.65 -0.63 -12.01
CA LEU A 48 0.88 0.68 -11.41
C LEU A 48 -0.38 1.54 -11.48
N ALA A 49 -0.90 1.98 -10.33
CA ALA A 49 -2.05 2.89 -10.29
C ALA A 49 -1.76 4.21 -11.05
N LEU A 50 -2.62 4.57 -12.01
CA LEU A 50 -2.46 5.79 -12.80
C LEU A 50 -2.66 7.05 -11.94
N GLY A 51 -1.87 8.08 -12.26
CA GLY A 51 -1.85 9.36 -11.53
C GLY A 51 -1.21 9.28 -10.14
N ALA A 52 -0.60 8.16 -9.76
CA ALA A 52 0.18 8.00 -8.53
C ALA A 52 1.68 8.11 -8.84
N LEU A 53 2.46 8.53 -7.84
CA LEU A 53 3.91 8.45 -7.88
C LEU A 53 4.33 7.03 -7.49
N HIS A 54 5.14 6.38 -8.32
CA HIS A 54 5.72 5.06 -8.07
C HIS A 54 7.23 5.21 -8.00
N GLU A 55 7.82 4.73 -6.91
CA GLU A 55 9.26 4.67 -6.72
C GLU A 55 9.72 3.22 -6.95
N ILE A 56 10.85 3.06 -7.64
CA ILE A 56 11.42 1.76 -7.98
C ILE A 56 12.86 1.73 -7.43
N GLY A 57 13.10 0.88 -6.43
CA GLY A 57 14.41 0.63 -5.86
C GLY A 57 15.05 -0.66 -6.40
N GLY A 58 16.38 -0.75 -6.34
CA GLY A 58 17.11 -2.00 -6.55
C GLY A 58 16.85 -3.03 -5.43
N GLY A 59 17.45 -4.23 -5.53
CA GLY A 59 17.26 -5.30 -4.53
C GLY A 59 18.39 -5.46 -3.50
N GLY A 60 19.43 -4.62 -3.54
CA GLY A 60 20.60 -4.69 -2.66
C GLY A 60 20.54 -3.74 -1.47
N ASP A 61 21.63 -3.61 -0.71
CA ASP A 61 21.68 -2.76 0.49
C ASP A 61 21.35 -1.28 0.22
N GLY A 62 21.53 -0.81 -1.02
CA GLY A 62 21.16 0.54 -1.49
C GLY A 62 19.70 0.70 -1.94
N ALA A 63 18.85 -0.31 -1.73
CA ALA A 63 17.45 -0.30 -2.15
C ALA A 63 16.57 0.72 -1.41
N LEU A 64 16.99 1.08 -0.19
CA LEU A 64 16.22 1.88 0.75
C LEU A 64 16.57 3.37 0.69
N ASP A 65 17.75 3.71 0.20
CA ASP A 65 18.29 5.08 0.12
C ASP A 65 18.42 5.61 -1.33
N GLY A 66 18.22 4.75 -2.33
CA GLY A 66 18.08 5.17 -3.74
C GLY A 66 19.35 5.76 -4.35
N ALA A 67 20.52 5.36 -3.85
CA ALA A 67 21.84 5.85 -4.26
C ALA A 67 22.44 5.11 -5.47
#